data_AF-A0A8T1WQ19-F1
#
_entry.id   AF-A0A8T1WQ19-F1
#
_cell.length_a   1.000
_cell.length_b   1.000
_cell.length_c   1.000
_cell.angle_alpha   90.00
_cell.angle_beta   90.00
_cell.angle_gamma   90.00
#
_symmetry.space_group_name_H-M   'P 1'
#
loop_
_entity.id
_entity.type
_entity.pdbx_description
1 polymer ?
#
loop_
_entity_poly.entity_id
_entity_poly.type
_entity_poly.pdbx_seq_one_letter_code
_entity_poly.pdbx_strand_id
1 'polypeptide(L)'
;MAAAEALLACAPLQQLQRENFLLREDNRRFQSEVRELLDWKEKALAHMAAMAPARRRAAQEVERAKQLQQQLRTVESSLKTRGALEVATTELEAEREALQQRIEALKHEKAALKLQSERRERRADEAEAQLAAMAESFRLHLERLVALRENLDDTDDRSKNKQEQKPKTAAIETAHSDLKNKNEGQRSSKSANQDITASETTEPDADASSSASSPAATPHSAALVAGLDAVAAKCLMWLKEHLAQSFARQQRKAAQYEAQHEQMKRLEEQIQEASSVPEKLVQDLDKQTRVVTELRAANEHLQQRLADAKRMALTQQQGREEMAMRLRLVAGEVRQYLRLVRGEIKRKFGYLPEAIAHAESWARIAEALELLLCQNRGRCIVRD
;
A
#
# COMPACT_ATOMS: atom_id res chain seq x y z
N MET A 1 9.51 -120.58 22.78
CA MET A 1 10.61 -119.75 23.34
C MET A 1 11.35 -119.11 22.17
N ALA A 2 12.53 -119.57 21.75
CA ALA A 2 13.39 -118.95 20.72
C ALA A 2 12.70 -118.24 19.53
N ALA A 3 11.72 -118.83 18.86
CA ALA A 3 11.01 -118.19 17.75
C ALA A 3 10.22 -116.91 18.14
N ALA A 4 9.70 -116.84 19.36
CA ALA A 4 9.01 -115.66 19.89
C ALA A 4 10.00 -114.56 20.31
N GLU A 5 11.13 -114.94 20.91
CA GLU A 5 12.24 -114.03 21.24
C GLU A 5 12.82 -113.39 19.97
N ALA A 6 13.01 -114.19 18.90
CA ALA A 6 13.44 -113.69 17.60
C ALA A 6 12.43 -112.71 16.95
N LEU A 7 11.12 -112.96 17.08
CA LEU A 7 10.09 -112.04 16.60
C LEU A 7 10.07 -110.72 17.39
N LEU A 8 10.25 -110.77 18.71
CA LEU A 8 10.38 -109.58 19.56
C LEU A 8 11.63 -108.76 19.23
N ALA A 9 12.77 -109.42 18.96
CA ALA A 9 14.00 -108.74 18.51
C ALA A 9 13.84 -108.06 17.14
N CYS A 10 13.02 -108.62 16.24
CA CYS A 10 12.75 -108.05 14.92
C CYS A 10 11.74 -106.87 14.94
N ALA A 11 10.90 -106.74 15.96
CA ALA A 11 9.88 -105.70 16.05
C ALA A 11 10.42 -104.25 15.93
N PRO A 12 11.44 -103.81 16.71
CA PRO A 12 11.98 -102.44 16.58
C PRO A 12 12.63 -102.18 15.22
N LEU A 13 13.23 -103.20 14.60
CA LEU A 13 13.81 -103.08 13.26
C LEU A 13 12.72 -102.89 12.20
N GLN A 14 11.56 -103.55 12.32
CA GLN A 14 10.41 -103.30 11.46
C GLN A 14 9.78 -101.91 11.67
N GLN A 15 9.75 -101.41 12.92
CA GLN A 15 9.31 -100.03 13.20
C GLN A 15 10.22 -99.01 12.53
N LEU A 16 11.54 -99.11 12.74
CA LEU A 16 12.54 -98.21 12.14
C LEU A 16 12.49 -98.27 10.60
N GLN A 17 12.21 -99.44 10.00
CA GLN A 17 12.01 -99.55 8.55
C GLN A 17 10.76 -98.79 8.05
N ARG A 18 9.65 -98.81 8.81
CA ARG A 18 8.43 -98.05 8.48
C ARG A 18 8.64 -96.54 8.63
N GLU A 19 9.26 -96.11 9.73
CA GLU A 19 9.60 -94.70 9.96
C GLU A 19 10.57 -94.18 8.90
N ASN A 20 11.61 -94.96 8.56
CA ASN A 20 12.55 -94.59 7.50
C ASN A 20 11.91 -94.59 6.10
N PHE A 21 10.88 -95.40 5.86
CA PHE A 21 10.07 -95.33 4.64
C PHE A 21 9.23 -94.04 4.60
N LEU A 22 8.49 -93.72 5.67
CA LEU A 22 7.68 -92.50 5.76
C LEU A 22 8.55 -91.24 5.59
N LEU A 23 9.68 -91.15 6.29
CA LEU A 23 10.63 -90.04 6.14
C LEU A 23 11.20 -89.92 4.72
N ARG A 24 11.29 -91.01 3.95
CA ARG A 24 11.66 -90.95 2.52
C ARG A 24 10.51 -90.46 1.64
N GLU A 25 9.26 -90.77 1.98
CA GLU A 25 8.09 -90.25 1.27
C GLU A 25 7.89 -88.75 1.53
N ASP A 26 7.98 -88.31 2.78
CA ASP A 26 7.86 -86.89 3.14
C ASP A 26 9.03 -86.07 2.56
N ASN A 27 10.26 -86.60 2.57
CA ASN A 27 11.38 -85.94 1.89
C ASN A 27 11.15 -85.84 0.36
N ARG A 28 10.49 -86.82 -0.28
CA ARG A 28 10.06 -86.70 -1.68
C ARG A 28 8.99 -85.62 -1.86
N ARG A 29 8.00 -85.53 -0.96
CA ARG A 29 6.94 -84.49 -0.99
C ARG A 29 7.53 -83.09 -0.88
N PHE A 30 8.35 -82.84 0.14
CA PHE A 30 9.06 -81.57 0.31
C PHE A 30 9.98 -81.25 -0.89
N GLN A 31 10.59 -82.26 -1.53
CA GLN A 31 11.36 -82.04 -2.76
C GLN A 31 10.49 -81.63 -3.97
N SER A 32 9.24 -82.11 -4.10
CA SER A 32 8.30 -81.58 -5.10
C SER A 32 7.87 -80.16 -4.77
N GLU A 33 7.45 -79.90 -3.53
CA GLU A 33 7.01 -78.56 -3.08
C GLU A 33 8.11 -77.51 -3.26
N VAL A 34 9.37 -77.83 -2.93
CA VAL A 34 10.51 -76.92 -3.13
C VAL A 34 10.79 -76.67 -4.62
N ARG A 35 10.63 -77.67 -5.51
CA ARG A 35 10.75 -77.47 -6.97
C ARG A 35 9.64 -76.55 -7.47
N GLU A 36 8.39 -76.79 -7.08
CA GLU A 36 7.26 -75.94 -7.46
C GLU A 36 7.47 -74.50 -6.97
N LEU A 37 7.87 -74.29 -5.72
CA LEU A 37 8.15 -72.95 -5.18
C LEU A 37 9.30 -72.23 -5.91
N LEU A 38 10.29 -72.97 -6.41
CA LEU A 38 11.34 -72.42 -7.27
C LEU A 38 10.79 -72.04 -8.66
N ASP A 39 9.99 -72.90 -9.29
CA ASP A 39 9.29 -72.58 -10.54
C ASP A 39 8.39 -71.34 -10.42
N TRP A 40 7.60 -71.24 -9.34
CA TRP A 40 6.76 -70.07 -9.04
C TRP A 40 7.59 -68.80 -8.87
N LYS A 41 8.73 -68.90 -8.16
CA LYS A 41 9.70 -67.80 -8.00
C LYS A 41 10.31 -67.38 -9.34
N GLU A 42 10.68 -68.31 -10.20
CA GLU A 42 11.25 -68.01 -11.53
C GLU A 42 10.20 -67.37 -12.45
N LYS A 43 8.96 -67.89 -12.47
CA LYS A 43 7.82 -67.27 -13.18
C LYS A 43 7.57 -65.83 -12.68
N ALA A 44 7.62 -65.59 -11.38
CA ALA A 44 7.47 -64.26 -10.79
C ALA A 44 8.64 -63.31 -11.15
N LEU A 45 9.88 -63.80 -11.13
CA LEU A 45 11.07 -63.04 -11.55
C LEU A 45 11.01 -62.69 -13.05
N ALA A 46 10.62 -63.64 -13.91
CA ALA A 46 10.44 -63.42 -15.34
C ALA A 46 9.35 -62.37 -15.63
N HIS A 47 8.20 -62.45 -14.94
CA HIS A 47 7.15 -61.44 -15.05
C HIS A 47 7.61 -60.05 -14.57
N MET A 48 8.34 -59.96 -13.44
CA MET A 48 8.91 -58.69 -12.99
C MET A 48 9.96 -58.12 -13.96
N ALA A 49 10.76 -58.97 -14.60
CA ALA A 49 11.70 -58.56 -15.64
C ALA A 49 10.99 -58.05 -16.90
N ALA A 50 9.95 -58.76 -17.37
CA ALA A 50 9.11 -58.35 -18.50
C ALA A 50 8.37 -57.02 -18.25
N MET A 51 7.95 -56.76 -17.01
CA MET A 51 7.31 -55.50 -16.61
C MET A 51 8.30 -54.37 -16.28
N ALA A 52 9.61 -54.64 -16.14
CA ALA A 52 10.59 -53.61 -15.81
C ALA A 52 10.72 -52.49 -16.86
N PRO A 53 10.69 -52.75 -18.19
CA PRO A 53 10.64 -51.69 -19.21
C PRO A 53 9.39 -50.80 -19.09
N ALA A 54 8.22 -51.38 -18.82
CA ALA A 54 6.98 -50.62 -18.65
C ALA A 54 7.05 -49.71 -17.40
N ARG A 55 7.52 -50.26 -16.26
CA ARG A 55 7.77 -49.48 -15.04
C ARG A 55 8.78 -48.34 -15.24
N ARG A 56 9.82 -48.55 -16.06
CA ARG A 56 10.81 -47.52 -16.42
C ARG A 56 10.21 -46.40 -17.29
N ARG A 57 9.35 -46.73 -18.26
CA ARG A 57 8.63 -45.73 -19.08
C ARG A 57 7.70 -44.87 -18.22
N ALA A 58 6.85 -45.51 -17.41
CA ALA A 58 5.96 -44.81 -16.49
C ALA A 58 6.71 -43.90 -15.51
N ALA A 59 7.86 -44.34 -14.98
CA ALA A 59 8.71 -43.49 -14.15
C ALA A 59 9.29 -42.27 -14.91
N GLN A 60 9.74 -42.46 -16.15
CA GLN A 60 10.22 -41.37 -17.01
C GLN A 60 9.10 -40.39 -17.38
N GLU A 61 7.89 -40.87 -17.61
CA GLU A 61 6.69 -40.06 -17.85
C GLU A 61 6.30 -39.25 -16.61
N VAL A 62 6.39 -39.83 -15.40
CA VAL A 62 6.18 -39.11 -14.13
C VAL A 62 7.25 -38.03 -13.91
N GLU A 63 8.53 -38.28 -14.19
CA GLU A 63 9.56 -37.23 -14.08
C GLU A 63 9.38 -36.12 -15.13
N ARG A 64 8.98 -36.44 -16.37
CA ARG A 64 8.59 -35.44 -17.38
C ARG A 64 7.39 -34.61 -16.92
N ALA A 65 6.37 -35.24 -16.35
CA ALA A 65 5.20 -34.53 -15.82
C ALA A 65 5.56 -33.59 -14.67
N LYS A 66 6.48 -33.99 -13.77
CA LYS A 66 7.02 -33.10 -12.72
C LYS A 66 7.80 -31.92 -13.31
N GLN A 67 8.63 -32.13 -14.33
CA GLN A 67 9.36 -31.07 -15.02
C GLN A 67 8.41 -30.06 -15.69
N LEU A 68 7.38 -30.55 -16.40
CA LEU A 68 6.33 -29.70 -16.97
C LEU A 68 5.55 -28.95 -15.88
N GLN A 69 5.23 -29.59 -14.76
CA GLN A 69 4.57 -28.92 -13.63
C GLN A 69 5.45 -27.83 -12.98
N GLN A 70 6.78 -28.01 -12.94
CA GLN A 70 7.71 -26.98 -12.50
C GLN A 70 7.75 -25.80 -13.49
N GLN A 71 7.80 -26.07 -14.79
CA GLN A 71 7.77 -25.03 -15.83
C GLN A 71 6.44 -24.24 -15.82
N LEU A 72 5.31 -24.92 -15.65
CA LEU A 72 4.00 -24.26 -15.51
C LEU A 72 3.99 -23.35 -14.28
N ARG A 73 4.49 -23.80 -13.12
CA ARG A 73 4.60 -22.95 -11.92
C ARG A 73 5.49 -21.72 -12.12
N THR A 74 6.60 -21.83 -12.87
CA THR A 74 7.43 -20.66 -13.17
C THR A 74 6.71 -19.68 -14.10
N VAL A 75 5.99 -20.18 -15.11
CA VAL A 75 5.16 -19.34 -16.00
C VAL A 75 3.99 -18.69 -15.25
N GLU A 76 3.29 -19.43 -14.38
CA GLU A 76 2.27 -18.87 -13.50
C GLU A 76 2.84 -17.74 -12.61
N SER A 77 4.05 -17.92 -12.07
CA SER A 77 4.68 -16.90 -11.24
C SER A 77 5.06 -15.65 -12.05
N SER A 78 5.59 -15.81 -13.28
CA SER A 78 5.95 -14.67 -14.13
C SER A 78 4.72 -13.93 -14.67
N LEU A 79 3.62 -14.64 -14.96
CA LEU A 79 2.33 -14.04 -15.31
C LEU A 79 1.72 -13.28 -14.13
N LYS A 80 1.82 -13.81 -12.90
CA LYS A 80 1.37 -13.09 -11.68
C LYS A 80 2.18 -11.81 -11.44
N THR A 81 3.51 -11.85 -11.59
CA THR A 81 4.33 -10.63 -11.51
C THR A 81 4.05 -9.66 -12.66
N ARG A 82 3.77 -10.16 -13.87
CA ARG A 82 3.41 -9.32 -15.02
C ARG A 82 2.08 -8.61 -14.78
N GLY A 83 1.04 -9.32 -14.34
CA GLY A 83 -0.26 -8.70 -14.04
C GLY A 83 -0.18 -7.65 -12.93
N ALA A 84 0.64 -7.88 -11.90
CA ALA A 84 0.90 -6.88 -10.87
C ALA A 84 1.62 -5.62 -11.41
N LEU A 85 2.57 -5.80 -12.35
CA LEU A 85 3.23 -4.68 -13.04
C LEU A 85 2.27 -3.95 -13.99
N GLU A 86 1.37 -4.66 -14.68
CA GLU A 86 0.37 -4.07 -15.57
C GLU A 86 -0.62 -3.19 -14.80
N VAL A 87 -1.08 -3.63 -13.62
CA VAL A 87 -1.89 -2.78 -12.70
C VAL A 87 -1.09 -1.56 -12.24
N ALA A 88 0.14 -1.74 -11.77
CA ALA A 88 0.99 -0.63 -11.32
C ALA A 88 1.28 0.38 -12.44
N THR A 89 1.37 -0.05 -13.71
CA THR A 89 1.47 0.89 -14.84
C THR A 89 0.19 1.68 -15.07
N THR A 90 -0.99 1.07 -14.96
CA THR A 90 -2.26 1.81 -15.09
C THR A 90 -2.52 2.78 -13.93
N GLU A 91 -2.06 2.46 -12.72
CA GLU A 91 -2.08 3.36 -11.57
C GLU A 91 -1.17 4.58 -11.81
N LEU A 92 0.07 4.37 -12.26
CA LEU A 92 1.01 5.46 -12.61
C LEU A 92 0.54 6.29 -13.82
N GLU A 93 -0.18 5.70 -14.77
CA GLU A 93 -0.80 6.44 -15.87
C GLU A 93 -1.94 7.34 -15.37
N ALA A 94 -2.80 6.85 -14.48
CA ALA A 94 -3.85 7.66 -13.84
C ALA A 94 -3.28 8.78 -12.95
N GLU A 95 -2.23 8.52 -12.17
CA GLU A 95 -1.51 9.56 -11.41
C GLU A 95 -0.92 10.64 -12.34
N ARG A 96 -0.32 10.22 -13.45
CA ARG A 96 0.23 11.13 -14.48
C ARG A 96 -0.85 11.99 -15.11
N GLU A 97 -2.02 11.44 -15.42
CA GLU A 97 -3.16 12.21 -15.93
C GLU A 97 -3.68 13.22 -14.90
N ALA A 98 -3.85 12.81 -13.64
CA ALA A 98 -4.27 13.71 -12.56
C ALA A 98 -3.26 14.86 -12.33
N LEU A 99 -1.95 14.57 -12.39
CA LEU A 99 -0.89 15.58 -12.33
C LEU A 99 -0.90 16.51 -13.55
N GLN A 100 -1.16 15.99 -14.75
CA GLN A 100 -1.28 16.81 -15.97
C GLN A 100 -2.47 17.79 -15.87
N GLN A 101 -3.65 17.30 -15.45
CA GLN A 101 -4.83 18.14 -15.21
C GLN A 101 -4.55 19.22 -14.16
N ARG A 102 -3.86 18.89 -13.06
CA ARG A 102 -3.46 19.86 -12.03
C ARG A 102 -2.47 20.90 -12.56
N ILE A 103 -1.52 20.50 -13.41
CA ILE A 103 -0.60 21.42 -14.09
C ILE A 103 -1.38 22.37 -15.03
N GLU A 104 -2.44 21.91 -15.68
CA GLU A 104 -3.27 22.73 -16.56
C GLU A 104 -4.17 23.71 -15.79
N ALA A 105 -4.80 23.28 -14.70
CA ALA A 105 -5.48 24.18 -13.77
C ALA A 105 -4.54 25.29 -13.26
N LEU A 106 -3.33 24.94 -12.79
CA LEU A 106 -2.33 25.91 -12.33
C LEU A 106 -1.85 26.86 -13.44
N LYS A 107 -1.80 26.43 -14.72
CA LYS A 107 -1.53 27.33 -15.85
C LYS A 107 -2.66 28.35 -16.04
N HIS A 108 -3.91 27.93 -15.94
CA HIS A 108 -5.08 28.82 -16.06
C HIS A 108 -5.16 29.82 -14.89
N GLU A 109 -4.96 29.35 -13.65
CA GLU A 109 -4.87 30.23 -12.47
C GLU A 109 -3.75 31.25 -12.59
N LYS A 110 -2.55 30.83 -13.02
CA LYS A 110 -1.41 31.73 -13.24
C LYS A 110 -1.69 32.78 -14.33
N ALA A 111 -2.43 32.42 -15.39
CA ALA A 111 -2.85 33.37 -16.41
C ALA A 111 -3.90 34.37 -15.88
N ALA A 112 -4.88 33.89 -15.09
CA ALA A 112 -5.87 34.75 -14.45
C ALA A 112 -5.24 35.73 -13.44
N LEU A 113 -4.27 35.26 -12.65
CA LEU A 113 -3.54 36.09 -11.68
C LEU A 113 -2.68 37.16 -12.35
N LYS A 114 -1.98 36.84 -13.46
CA LYS A 114 -1.28 37.84 -14.29
C LYS A 114 -2.22 38.93 -14.79
N LEU A 115 -3.36 38.54 -15.35
CA LEU A 115 -4.36 39.48 -15.88
C LEU A 115 -4.99 40.31 -14.74
N GLN A 116 -5.04 39.79 -13.51
CA GLN A 116 -5.39 40.58 -12.32
C GLN A 116 -4.28 41.53 -11.86
N SER A 117 -3.00 41.16 -11.93
CA SER A 117 -1.90 42.08 -11.58
C SER A 117 -1.79 43.22 -12.58
N GLU A 118 -1.83 42.96 -13.89
CA GLU A 118 -1.86 43.98 -14.94
C GLU A 118 -3.04 44.97 -14.77
N ARG A 119 -4.19 44.48 -14.31
CA ARG A 119 -5.37 45.31 -14.00
C ARG A 119 -5.26 46.12 -12.70
N ARG A 120 -4.34 45.77 -11.81
CA ARG A 120 -4.05 46.54 -10.57
C ARG A 120 -2.95 47.55 -10.83
N GLU A 121 -1.93 47.17 -11.59
CA GLU A 121 -0.84 48.00 -12.12
C GLU A 121 -1.41 49.22 -12.85
N ARG A 122 -2.22 49.02 -13.90
CA ARG A 122 -2.88 50.12 -14.64
C ARG A 122 -3.71 51.07 -13.76
N ARG A 123 -4.33 50.57 -12.69
CA ARG A 123 -5.08 51.40 -11.73
C ARG A 123 -4.17 52.17 -10.78
N ALA A 124 -2.98 51.66 -10.48
CA ALA A 124 -1.96 52.38 -9.76
C ALA A 124 -1.39 53.49 -10.67
N ASP A 125 -1.07 53.18 -11.93
CA ASP A 125 -0.63 54.16 -12.93
C ASP A 125 -1.67 55.29 -13.13
N GLU A 126 -2.95 54.94 -13.27
CA GLU A 126 -4.08 55.88 -13.36
C GLU A 126 -4.21 56.76 -12.10
N ALA A 127 -3.98 56.21 -10.90
CA ALA A 127 -4.05 56.94 -9.65
C ALA A 127 -2.81 57.82 -9.42
N GLU A 128 -1.61 57.37 -9.82
CA GLU A 128 -0.38 58.15 -9.78
C GLU A 128 -0.45 59.32 -10.75
N ALA A 129 -0.97 59.12 -11.96
CA ALA A 129 -1.24 60.20 -12.91
C ALA A 129 -2.25 61.23 -12.38
N GLN A 130 -3.29 60.79 -11.65
CA GLN A 130 -4.23 61.70 -10.97
C GLN A 130 -3.57 62.48 -9.84
N LEU A 131 -2.73 61.83 -9.02
CA LEU A 131 -1.97 62.49 -7.95
C LEU A 131 -0.96 63.50 -8.52
N ALA A 132 -0.27 63.18 -9.61
CA ALA A 132 0.64 64.08 -10.31
C ALA A 132 -0.11 65.29 -10.91
N ALA A 133 -1.26 65.07 -11.56
CA ALA A 133 -2.09 66.15 -12.08
C ALA A 133 -2.63 67.08 -10.97
N MET A 134 -3.00 66.52 -9.80
CA MET A 134 -3.35 67.34 -8.64
C MET A 134 -2.15 68.11 -8.10
N ALA A 135 -0.97 67.48 -7.96
CA ALA A 135 0.25 68.15 -7.51
C ALA A 135 0.66 69.32 -8.42
N GLU A 136 0.57 69.15 -9.74
CA GLU A 136 0.77 70.22 -10.72
C GLU A 136 -0.29 71.34 -10.59
N SER A 137 -1.56 70.99 -10.34
CA SER A 137 -2.60 71.99 -10.10
C SER A 137 -2.35 72.80 -8.81
N PHE A 138 -1.83 72.16 -7.76
CA PHE A 138 -1.40 72.85 -6.53
C PHE A 138 -0.15 73.71 -6.77
N ARG A 139 0.85 73.23 -7.51
CA ARG A 139 2.03 74.02 -7.91
C ARG A 139 1.62 75.30 -8.64
N LEU A 140 0.78 75.19 -9.67
CA LEU A 140 0.27 76.33 -10.43
C LEU A 140 -0.60 77.28 -9.58
N HIS A 141 -1.31 76.78 -8.57
CA HIS A 141 -2.06 77.63 -7.64
C HIS A 141 -1.14 78.37 -6.66
N LEU A 142 -0.11 77.70 -6.14
CA LEU A 142 0.92 78.32 -5.31
C LEU A 142 1.72 79.37 -6.08
N GLU A 143 2.10 79.11 -7.33
CA GLU A 143 2.78 80.08 -8.21
C GLU A 143 1.91 81.32 -8.47
N ARG A 144 0.59 81.16 -8.63
CA ARG A 144 -0.34 82.29 -8.72
C ARG A 144 -0.45 83.07 -7.41
N LEU A 145 -0.43 82.40 -6.26
CA LEU A 145 -0.46 83.07 -4.95
C LEU A 145 0.86 83.79 -4.65
N VAL A 146 2.01 83.23 -5.05
CA VAL A 146 3.31 83.90 -4.98
C VAL A 146 3.33 85.13 -5.89
N ALA A 147 2.91 84.99 -7.16
CA ALA A 147 2.84 86.12 -8.08
C ALA A 147 1.85 87.21 -7.60
N LEU A 148 0.70 86.85 -7.01
CA LEU A 148 -0.21 87.82 -6.39
C LEU A 148 0.42 88.52 -5.17
N ARG A 149 1.21 87.80 -4.37
CA ARG A 149 1.96 88.38 -3.25
C ARG A 149 3.07 89.33 -3.74
N GLU A 150 3.81 88.95 -4.76
CA GLU A 150 4.84 89.79 -5.39
C GLU A 150 4.22 91.06 -6.00
N ASN A 151 3.08 90.94 -6.69
CA ASN A 151 2.33 92.10 -7.18
C ASN A 151 1.80 93.00 -6.04
N LEU A 152 1.47 92.44 -4.87
CA LEU A 152 1.06 93.22 -3.71
C LEU A 152 2.24 93.96 -3.07
N ASP A 153 3.37 93.26 -2.86
CA ASP A 153 4.63 93.88 -2.40
C ASP A 153 5.06 95.02 -3.37
N ASP A 154 5.00 94.79 -4.69
CA ASP A 154 5.23 95.80 -5.74
C ASP A 154 4.26 96.99 -5.67
N THR A 155 2.99 96.76 -5.29
CA THR A 155 2.02 97.85 -5.11
C THR A 155 2.14 98.58 -3.78
N ASP A 156 2.72 97.99 -2.74
CA ASP A 156 3.08 98.70 -1.51
C ASP A 156 4.34 99.56 -1.68
N ASP A 157 5.22 99.23 -2.64
CA ASP A 157 6.31 100.13 -3.06
C ASP A 157 5.86 101.16 -4.11
N ARG A 158 4.89 100.84 -4.97
CA ARG A 158 4.26 101.84 -5.88
C ARG A 158 3.27 102.77 -5.19
N SER A 159 2.57 102.37 -4.15
CA SER A 159 1.59 103.23 -3.44
C SER A 159 2.27 104.38 -2.69
N LYS A 160 3.56 104.24 -2.37
CA LYS A 160 4.45 105.32 -1.91
C LYS A 160 4.84 106.30 -3.03
N ASN A 161 4.58 105.99 -4.30
CA ASN A 161 4.98 106.75 -5.49
C ASN A 161 3.81 107.01 -6.46
N LYS A 162 3.11 108.12 -6.21
CA LYS A 162 2.18 108.84 -7.12
C LYS A 162 0.80 108.21 -7.36
N GLN A 163 -0.10 108.60 -6.47
CA GLN A 163 -1.36 109.27 -6.83
C GLN A 163 -1.24 110.10 -8.13
N GLU A 164 -1.87 109.66 -9.24
CA GLU A 164 -2.70 110.51 -10.13
C GLU A 164 -3.41 109.77 -11.31
N GLN A 165 -4.62 110.25 -11.62
CA GLN A 165 -5.36 110.19 -12.91
C GLN A 165 -6.02 108.87 -13.40
N LYS A 166 -7.03 109.07 -14.27
CA LYS A 166 -8.16 108.20 -14.74
C LYS A 166 -8.59 108.77 -16.12
N PRO A 167 -9.41 108.14 -17.02
CA PRO A 167 -10.10 106.82 -17.04
C PRO A 167 -9.66 105.98 -18.28
N LYS A 168 -10.41 105.34 -19.21
CA LYS A 168 -11.86 105.20 -19.52
C LYS A 168 -12.18 104.02 -20.50
N THR A 169 -13.24 103.25 -20.20
CA THR A 169 -14.19 102.50 -21.08
C THR A 169 -13.80 101.92 -22.46
N ALA A 170 -14.02 100.60 -22.64
CA ALA A 170 -14.79 99.99 -23.76
C ALA A 170 -15.22 98.53 -23.37
N ALA A 171 -16.05 97.85 -24.18
CA ALA A 171 -16.58 96.49 -23.92
C ALA A 171 -16.66 95.67 -25.23
N ILE A 172 -16.89 94.33 -25.15
CA ILE A 172 -17.64 93.51 -26.14
C ILE A 172 -17.82 92.01 -25.70
N GLU A 173 -19.09 91.59 -25.67
CA GLU A 173 -19.77 90.32 -26.03
C GLU A 173 -19.19 88.88 -25.84
N THR A 174 -19.95 88.11 -25.03
CA THR A 174 -20.61 86.79 -25.28
C THR A 174 -20.05 85.70 -26.20
N ALA A 175 -20.07 84.44 -25.70
CA ALA A 175 -20.40 83.23 -26.46
C ALA A 175 -20.99 82.11 -25.56
N HIS A 176 -21.93 81.30 -26.08
CA HIS A 176 -22.51 80.11 -25.43
C HIS A 176 -21.93 78.81 -26.03
N SER A 177 -21.90 77.73 -25.25
CA SER A 177 -22.13 76.37 -25.78
C SER A 177 -22.63 75.38 -24.71
N ASP A 178 -23.89 74.99 -24.82
CA ASP A 178 -24.41 73.76 -24.19
C ASP A 178 -24.01 72.54 -25.03
N LEU A 179 -23.53 71.47 -24.40
CA LEU A 179 -23.52 70.13 -25.01
C LEU A 179 -24.10 69.08 -24.06
N LYS A 180 -25.41 68.94 -24.19
CA LYS A 180 -26.25 67.92 -23.55
C LYS A 180 -26.36 66.72 -24.49
N ASN A 181 -26.07 65.50 -24.03
CA ASN A 181 -26.51 64.31 -24.75
C ASN A 181 -26.90 63.15 -23.81
N LYS A 182 -27.77 62.26 -24.29
CA LYS A 182 -28.35 61.10 -23.59
C LYS A 182 -27.89 59.78 -24.24
N ASN A 183 -27.83 58.72 -23.44
CA ASN A 183 -28.65 57.49 -23.57
C ASN A 183 -28.19 56.50 -22.48
N GLU A 184 -29.04 55.73 -21.78
CA GLU A 184 -30.16 54.85 -22.18
C GLU A 184 -29.71 53.49 -22.77
N GLY A 185 -30.30 52.40 -22.27
CA GLY A 185 -29.97 50.99 -22.58
C GLY A 185 -29.38 50.26 -21.36
N GLN A 186 -30.05 49.33 -20.65
CA GLN A 186 -30.68 48.05 -21.02
C GLN A 186 -29.69 46.93 -21.43
N ARG A 187 -29.87 45.65 -21.07
CA ARG A 187 -30.62 44.95 -19.98
C ARG A 187 -30.26 43.45 -20.03
N SER A 188 -30.43 42.69 -18.94
CA SER A 188 -30.41 41.21 -18.92
C SER A 188 -29.01 40.54 -19.11
N SER A 189 -28.76 39.27 -18.78
CA SER A 189 -29.70 38.19 -18.38
C SER A 189 -29.08 37.06 -17.52
N LYS A 190 -29.87 36.52 -16.57
CA LYS A 190 -29.83 35.13 -16.02
C LYS A 190 -28.57 34.74 -15.19
N SER A 191 -28.60 33.75 -14.28
CA SER A 191 -29.61 32.71 -13.97
C SER A 191 -29.59 32.27 -12.48
N ALA A 192 -30.71 31.73 -11.98
CA ALA A 192 -30.93 30.63 -11.00
C ALA A 192 -30.02 30.41 -9.75
N ASN A 193 -30.50 29.94 -8.58
CA ASN A 193 -31.85 29.59 -8.07
C ASN A 193 -31.84 29.40 -6.52
N GLN A 194 -32.99 29.66 -5.85
CA GLN A 194 -33.58 28.90 -4.70
C GLN A 194 -32.82 28.78 -3.35
N ASP A 195 -33.44 28.59 -2.17
CA ASP A 195 -34.85 28.45 -1.72
C ASP A 195 -35.06 29.21 -0.36
N ILE A 196 -36.15 29.96 -0.12
CA ILE A 196 -37.46 29.59 0.51
C ILE A 196 -37.43 29.22 2.02
N THR A 197 -37.89 30.14 2.87
CA THR A 197 -38.95 30.02 3.92
C THR A 197 -39.02 31.38 4.66
N ALA A 198 -40.11 32.15 4.79
CA ALA A 198 -41.56 31.94 5.00
C ALA A 198 -42.00 32.11 6.47
N SER A 199 -42.62 33.25 6.79
CA SER A 199 -43.69 33.42 7.78
C SER A 199 -44.33 34.80 7.65
N GLU A 200 -45.66 34.85 7.70
CA GLU A 200 -46.49 36.06 7.65
C GLU A 200 -46.99 36.42 9.06
N THR A 201 -47.30 37.69 9.33
CA THR A 201 -48.34 38.07 10.30
C THR A 201 -48.89 39.46 9.94
N THR A 202 -50.19 39.67 10.11
CA THR A 202 -50.94 40.79 9.51
C THR A 202 -51.65 41.69 10.55
N GLU A 203 -51.46 43.00 10.38
CA GLU A 203 -52.44 44.08 10.65
C GLU A 203 -53.01 44.20 12.10
N PRO A 204 -54.05 45.03 12.38
CA PRO A 204 -53.91 46.50 12.47
C PRO A 204 -54.56 47.13 13.73
N ASP A 205 -54.70 48.46 13.73
CA ASP A 205 -55.74 49.27 14.43
C ASP A 205 -55.69 49.36 15.99
N ALA A 206 -56.22 50.38 16.67
CA ALA A 206 -56.63 51.76 16.29
C ALA A 206 -56.76 52.63 17.58
N ASP A 207 -57.33 53.84 17.44
CA ASP A 207 -57.92 54.70 18.49
C ASP A 207 -56.99 55.41 19.52
N ALA A 208 -57.34 56.58 20.07
CA ALA A 208 -58.30 57.63 19.65
C ALA A 208 -58.08 58.95 20.46
N SER A 209 -58.69 60.05 19.97
CA SER A 209 -58.86 61.38 20.61
C SER A 209 -57.61 62.20 20.96
N SER A 210 -57.44 63.46 20.57
CA SER A 210 -58.34 64.62 20.36
C SER A 210 -58.66 65.45 21.60
N SER A 211 -58.32 66.75 21.53
CA SER A 211 -59.12 67.89 22.02
C SER A 211 -58.45 69.20 21.63
N ALA A 212 -59.24 70.27 21.44
CA ALA A 212 -58.78 71.56 20.92
C ALA A 212 -58.42 72.57 22.03
N SER A 213 -57.55 73.53 21.71
CA SER A 213 -57.88 74.97 21.81
C SER A 213 -56.72 75.86 21.34
N SER A 214 -57.04 76.89 20.56
CA SER A 214 -56.13 78.03 20.31
C SER A 214 -56.26 79.04 21.46
N PRO A 215 -55.22 79.85 21.70
CA PRO A 215 -55.41 81.26 21.35
C PRO A 215 -54.23 81.86 20.57
N ALA A 216 -54.46 83.06 20.03
CA ALA A 216 -53.59 83.80 19.12
C ALA A 216 -52.11 83.90 19.55
N ALA A 217 -51.28 82.98 19.05
CA ALA A 217 -49.84 83.17 18.97
C ALA A 217 -49.53 84.23 17.90
N THR A 218 -48.68 85.21 18.23
CA THR A 218 -48.11 86.12 17.22
C THR A 218 -47.29 85.31 16.20
N PRO A 219 -47.19 85.75 14.93
CA PRO A 219 -46.59 84.93 13.86
C PRO A 219 -45.12 84.53 14.10
N HIS A 220 -44.40 85.23 14.99
CA HIS A 220 -43.07 84.80 15.42
C HIS A 220 -43.07 83.61 16.38
N SER A 221 -44.05 83.47 17.28
CA SER A 221 -44.06 82.38 18.27
C SER A 221 -44.33 81.01 17.63
N ALA A 222 -45.28 80.93 16.68
CA ALA A 222 -45.56 79.69 15.96
C ALA A 222 -44.37 79.24 15.09
N ALA A 223 -43.67 80.19 14.45
CA ALA A 223 -42.46 79.91 13.69
C ALA A 223 -41.30 79.43 14.60
N LEU A 224 -41.23 79.90 15.85
CA LEU A 224 -40.21 79.49 16.81
C LEU A 224 -40.44 78.06 17.31
N VAL A 225 -41.70 77.68 17.59
CA VAL A 225 -42.08 76.29 17.91
C VAL A 225 -41.78 75.35 16.74
N ALA A 226 -42.24 75.69 15.52
CA ALA A 226 -41.93 74.88 14.33
C ALA A 226 -40.41 74.78 14.04
N GLY A 227 -39.64 75.82 14.38
CA GLY A 227 -38.18 75.80 14.33
C GLY A 227 -37.55 74.83 15.36
N LEU A 228 -38.07 74.81 16.58
CA LEU A 228 -37.66 73.86 17.63
C LEU A 228 -38.03 72.42 17.25
N ASP A 229 -39.23 72.19 16.72
CA ASP A 229 -39.67 70.88 16.22
C ASP A 229 -38.78 70.40 15.06
N ALA A 230 -38.42 71.29 14.13
CA ALA A 230 -37.50 70.97 13.03
C ALA A 230 -36.06 70.67 13.51
N VAL A 231 -35.61 71.28 14.61
CA VAL A 231 -34.34 70.94 15.26
C VAL A 231 -34.45 69.59 16.00
N ALA A 232 -35.51 69.37 16.77
CA ALA A 232 -35.77 68.11 17.47
C ALA A 232 -35.86 66.93 16.49
N ALA A 233 -36.56 67.10 15.35
CA ALA A 233 -36.63 66.13 14.28
C ALA A 233 -35.24 65.81 13.68
N LYS A 234 -34.40 66.83 13.44
CA LYS A 234 -33.01 66.64 12.98
C LYS A 234 -32.16 65.90 14.02
N CYS A 235 -32.27 66.26 15.30
CA CYS A 235 -31.58 65.56 16.39
C CYS A 235 -32.02 64.10 16.53
N LEU A 236 -33.32 63.81 16.40
CA LEU A 236 -33.88 62.46 16.42
C LEU A 236 -33.46 61.63 15.20
N MET A 237 -33.44 62.23 14.00
CA MET A 237 -32.93 61.57 12.80
C MET A 237 -31.44 61.25 12.92
N TRP A 238 -30.63 62.22 13.37
CA TRP A 238 -29.20 62.00 13.63
C TRP A 238 -28.96 60.93 14.70
N LEU A 239 -29.75 60.90 15.79
CA LEU A 239 -29.66 59.85 16.81
C LEU A 239 -30.03 58.47 16.26
N LYS A 240 -31.13 58.36 15.50
CA LYS A 240 -31.54 57.11 14.84
C LYS A 240 -30.47 56.61 13.87
N GLU A 241 -29.91 57.48 13.05
CA GLU A 241 -28.85 57.12 12.12
C GLU A 241 -27.55 56.75 12.84
N HIS A 242 -27.12 57.51 13.85
CA HIS A 242 -25.93 57.19 14.64
C HIS A 242 -26.08 55.83 15.37
N LEU A 243 -27.26 55.56 15.93
CA LEU A 243 -27.58 54.25 16.52
C LEU A 243 -27.52 53.14 15.48
N ALA A 244 -28.16 53.29 14.32
CA ALA A 244 -28.11 52.32 13.23
C ALA A 244 -26.68 52.07 12.72
N GLN A 245 -25.88 53.13 12.53
CA GLN A 245 -24.47 53.02 12.14
C GLN A 245 -23.64 52.32 13.23
N SER A 246 -23.88 52.60 14.52
CA SER A 246 -23.17 51.95 15.63
C SER A 246 -23.52 50.45 15.72
N PHE A 247 -24.79 50.09 15.58
CA PHE A 247 -25.27 48.71 15.60
C PHE A 247 -24.75 47.92 14.39
N ALA A 248 -24.77 48.50 13.18
CA ALA A 248 -24.19 47.90 11.99
C ALA A 248 -22.67 47.70 12.11
N ARG A 249 -21.94 48.60 12.78
CA ARG A 249 -20.51 48.42 13.12
C ARG A 249 -20.32 47.28 14.13
N GLN A 250 -21.20 47.13 15.10
CA GLN A 250 -21.14 46.06 16.11
C GLN A 250 -21.48 44.68 15.51
N GLN A 251 -22.51 44.57 14.68
CA GLN A 251 -22.84 43.35 13.93
C GLN A 251 -21.69 42.90 13.01
N ARG A 252 -21.04 43.84 12.30
CA ARG A 252 -19.87 43.53 11.46
C ARG A 252 -18.69 42.98 12.27
N LYS A 253 -18.49 43.47 13.51
CA LYS A 253 -17.48 42.91 14.43
C LYS A 253 -17.87 41.52 14.92
N ALA A 254 -19.13 41.29 15.28
CA ALA A 254 -19.62 39.97 15.69
C ALA A 254 -19.39 38.93 14.58
N ALA A 255 -19.83 39.21 13.35
CA ALA A 255 -19.63 38.34 12.19
C ALA A 255 -18.15 38.09 11.86
N GLN A 256 -17.26 39.06 12.14
CA GLN A 256 -15.81 38.86 12.01
C GLN A 256 -15.25 37.89 13.06
N TYR A 257 -15.70 37.97 14.31
CA TYR A 257 -15.31 37.02 15.35
C TYR A 257 -15.90 35.62 15.14
N GLU A 258 -17.14 35.52 14.64
CA GLU A 258 -17.77 34.25 14.27
C GLU A 258 -16.99 33.56 13.15
N ALA A 259 -16.66 34.28 12.07
CA ALA A 259 -15.84 33.76 10.97
C ALA A 259 -14.41 33.35 11.43
N GLN A 260 -13.81 34.10 12.35
CA GLN A 260 -12.53 33.73 12.97
C GLN A 260 -12.66 32.46 13.84
N HIS A 261 -13.75 32.31 14.60
CA HIS A 261 -13.98 31.12 15.42
C HIS A 261 -14.22 29.87 14.56
N GLU A 262 -14.94 29.99 13.43
CA GLU A 262 -15.05 28.90 12.45
C GLU A 262 -13.69 28.51 11.86
N GLN A 263 -12.83 29.48 11.53
CA GLN A 263 -11.48 29.22 11.03
C GLN A 263 -10.62 28.52 12.08
N MET A 264 -10.68 28.96 13.35
CA MET A 264 -10.02 28.28 14.46
C MET A 264 -10.49 26.82 14.60
N LYS A 265 -11.80 26.55 14.60
CA LYS A 265 -12.33 25.17 14.68
C LYS A 265 -11.84 24.29 13.54
N ARG A 266 -11.91 24.79 12.29
CA ARG A 266 -11.41 24.05 11.11
C ARG A 266 -9.91 23.74 11.20
N LEU A 267 -9.12 24.63 11.80
CA LEU A 267 -7.69 24.40 12.06
C LEU A 267 -7.45 23.43 13.22
N GLU A 268 -8.23 23.49 14.29
CA GLU A 268 -8.19 22.53 15.41
C GLU A 268 -8.57 21.11 14.94
N GLU A 269 -9.60 20.98 14.10
CA GLU A 269 -10.01 19.74 13.44
C GLU A 269 -8.88 19.19 12.55
N GLN A 270 -8.29 20.02 11.68
CA GLN A 270 -7.15 19.62 10.84
C GLN A 270 -5.90 19.22 11.65
N ILE A 271 -5.64 19.88 12.78
CA ILE A 271 -4.54 19.53 13.68
C ILE A 271 -4.80 18.17 14.36
N GLN A 272 -6.04 17.90 14.78
CA GLN A 272 -6.43 16.60 15.36
C GLN A 272 -6.36 15.47 14.32
N GLU A 273 -6.85 15.70 13.11
CA GLU A 273 -6.72 14.74 12.00
C GLU A 273 -5.24 14.44 11.71
N ALA A 274 -4.41 15.48 11.57
CA ALA A 274 -2.98 15.36 11.34
C ALA A 274 -2.25 14.67 12.50
N SER A 275 -2.62 14.91 13.76
CA SER A 275 -2.03 14.22 14.92
C SER A 275 -2.42 12.75 15.00
N SER A 276 -3.55 12.34 14.44
CA SER A 276 -3.96 10.93 14.37
C SER A 276 -3.13 10.11 13.36
N VAL A 277 -2.48 10.74 12.38
CA VAL A 277 -1.67 10.06 11.36
C VAL A 277 -0.40 9.40 11.93
N PRO A 278 0.48 10.08 12.71
CA PRO A 278 1.65 9.43 13.29
C PRO A 278 1.29 8.29 14.26
N GLU A 279 0.18 8.38 15.00
CA GLU A 279 -0.28 7.29 15.87
C GLU A 279 -0.62 6.02 15.06
N LYS A 280 -1.34 6.18 13.94
CA LYS A 280 -1.66 5.06 13.02
C LYS A 280 -0.39 4.46 12.41
N LEU A 281 0.54 5.31 11.98
CA LEU A 281 1.84 4.88 11.43
C LEU A 281 2.68 4.12 12.47
N VAL A 282 2.72 4.56 13.73
CA VAL A 282 3.39 3.83 14.82
C VAL A 282 2.72 2.47 15.05
N GLN A 283 1.39 2.40 15.11
CA GLN A 283 0.68 1.13 15.25
C GLN A 283 0.96 0.15 14.09
N ASP A 284 1.10 0.65 12.86
CA ASP A 284 1.40 -0.19 11.70
C ASP A 284 2.88 -0.62 11.65
N LEU A 285 3.82 0.23 12.06
CA LEU A 285 5.22 -0.15 12.27
C LEU A 285 5.36 -1.21 13.36
N ASP A 286 4.57 -1.12 14.43
CA ASP A 286 4.49 -2.13 15.49
C ASP A 286 4.00 -3.49 14.97
N LYS A 287 2.93 -3.50 14.16
CA LYS A 287 2.39 -4.70 13.50
C LYS A 287 3.44 -5.32 12.56
N GLN A 288 4.07 -4.51 11.72
CA GLN A 288 5.12 -4.96 10.80
C GLN A 288 6.32 -5.54 11.57
N THR A 289 6.74 -4.90 12.66
CA THR A 289 7.86 -5.36 13.50
C THR A 289 7.56 -6.74 14.10
N ARG A 290 6.35 -6.97 14.61
CA ARG A 290 5.91 -8.28 15.15
C ARG A 290 5.96 -9.36 14.07
N VAL A 291 5.35 -9.13 12.90
CA VAL A 291 5.39 -10.06 11.76
C VAL A 291 6.83 -10.36 11.32
N VAL A 292 7.71 -9.35 11.28
CA VAL A 292 9.13 -9.54 10.96
C VAL A 292 9.86 -10.37 12.03
N THR A 293 9.55 -10.24 13.32
CA THR A 293 10.11 -11.11 14.37
C THR A 293 9.60 -12.55 14.29
N GLU A 294 8.31 -12.76 14.01
CA GLU A 294 7.72 -14.08 13.82
C GLU A 294 8.33 -14.80 12.60
N LEU A 295 8.48 -14.10 11.47
CA LEU A 295 9.11 -14.63 10.27
C LEU A 295 10.60 -14.97 10.47
N ARG A 296 11.33 -14.21 11.30
CA ARG A 296 12.71 -14.54 11.69
C ARG A 296 12.77 -15.84 12.49
N ALA A 297 11.97 -15.96 13.55
CA ALA A 297 11.92 -17.16 14.38
C ALA A 297 11.49 -18.41 13.58
N ALA A 298 10.51 -18.28 12.67
CA ALA A 298 10.09 -19.35 11.78
C ALA A 298 11.21 -19.78 10.81
N ASN A 299 11.98 -18.82 10.28
CA ASN A 299 13.11 -19.08 9.38
C ASN A 299 14.26 -19.78 10.13
N GLU A 300 14.60 -19.32 11.34
CA GLU A 300 15.60 -19.97 12.21
C GLU A 300 15.21 -21.43 12.53
N HIS A 301 13.95 -21.68 12.87
CA HIS A 301 13.44 -23.04 13.10
C HIS A 301 13.51 -23.93 11.85
N LEU A 302 13.21 -23.39 10.66
CA LEU A 302 13.36 -24.10 9.39
C LEU A 302 14.83 -24.38 9.06
N GLN A 303 15.75 -23.46 9.35
CA GLN A 303 17.18 -23.66 9.18
C GLN A 303 17.73 -24.75 10.11
N GLN A 304 17.30 -24.79 11.38
CA GLN A 304 17.63 -25.86 12.33
C GLN A 304 17.17 -27.22 11.78
N ARG A 305 15.88 -27.36 11.41
CA ARG A 305 15.33 -28.60 10.83
C ARG A 305 16.04 -29.02 9.55
N LEU A 306 16.46 -28.07 8.71
CA LEU A 306 17.23 -28.33 7.49
C LEU A 306 18.66 -28.80 7.81
N ALA A 307 19.30 -28.25 8.84
CA ALA A 307 20.61 -28.71 9.32
C ALA A 307 20.52 -30.13 9.91
N ASP A 308 19.50 -30.42 10.71
CA ASP A 308 19.27 -31.74 11.30
C ASP A 308 18.97 -32.79 10.22
N ALA A 309 18.11 -32.45 9.24
CA ALA A 309 17.86 -33.30 8.09
C ALA A 309 19.13 -33.58 7.25
N LYS A 310 20.02 -32.59 7.09
CA LYS A 310 21.34 -32.78 6.46
C LYS A 310 22.22 -33.73 7.28
N ARG A 311 22.30 -33.59 8.61
CA ARG A 311 23.07 -34.52 9.47
C ARG A 311 22.53 -35.95 9.34
N MET A 312 21.21 -36.12 9.39
CA MET A 312 20.55 -37.43 9.21
C MET A 312 20.76 -38.03 7.81
N ALA A 313 20.83 -37.21 6.76
CA ALA A 313 21.16 -37.68 5.41
C ALA A 313 22.63 -38.15 5.32
N LEU A 314 23.56 -37.40 5.92
CA LEU A 314 24.98 -37.75 5.95
C LEU A 314 25.25 -39.03 6.75
N THR A 315 24.66 -39.21 7.94
CA THR A 315 24.83 -40.45 8.71
C THR A 315 24.19 -41.65 8.01
N GLN A 316 23.05 -41.47 7.32
CA GLN A 316 22.48 -42.51 6.47
C GLN A 316 23.36 -42.84 5.25
N GLN A 317 24.05 -41.86 4.66
CA GLN A 317 24.99 -42.09 3.57
C GLN A 317 26.20 -42.88 4.05
N GLN A 318 26.86 -42.45 5.13
CA GLN A 318 27.99 -43.15 5.76
C GLN A 318 27.60 -44.60 6.12
N GLY A 319 26.44 -44.79 6.78
CA GLY A 319 25.89 -46.10 7.13
C GLY A 319 25.42 -46.97 5.95
N ARG A 320 25.44 -46.45 4.71
CA ARG A 320 25.30 -47.21 3.44
C ARG A 320 26.66 -47.49 2.81
N GLU A 321 27.58 -46.53 2.85
CA GLU A 321 28.94 -46.67 2.31
C GLU A 321 29.77 -47.72 3.09
N GLU A 322 29.68 -47.72 4.42
CA GLU A 322 30.22 -48.79 5.26
C GLU A 322 29.64 -50.16 4.91
N MET A 323 28.30 -50.24 4.75
CA MET A 323 27.62 -51.49 4.41
C MET A 323 28.06 -51.99 3.04
N ALA A 324 28.21 -51.09 2.05
CA ALA A 324 28.75 -51.41 0.74
C ALA A 324 30.22 -51.85 0.80
N MET A 325 31.05 -51.28 1.69
CA MET A 325 32.41 -51.72 1.93
C MET A 325 32.45 -53.15 2.49
N ARG A 326 31.70 -53.43 3.57
CA ARG A 326 31.65 -54.77 4.20
C ARG A 326 31.08 -55.83 3.26
N LEU A 327 30.06 -55.49 2.45
CA LEU A 327 29.54 -56.38 1.40
C LEU A 327 30.58 -56.66 0.30
N ARG A 328 31.45 -55.70 -0.06
CA ARG A 328 32.56 -55.92 -0.99
C ARG A 328 33.63 -56.84 -0.41
N LEU A 329 33.89 -56.78 0.90
CA LEU A 329 34.83 -57.69 1.59
C LEU A 329 34.34 -59.14 1.55
N VAL A 330 33.10 -59.40 2.00
CA VAL A 330 32.50 -60.76 1.92
C VAL A 330 32.44 -61.28 0.49
N ALA A 331 32.03 -60.43 -0.47
CA ALA A 331 32.06 -60.80 -1.88
C ALA A 331 33.49 -61.00 -2.41
N GLY A 332 34.51 -60.42 -1.78
CA GLY A 332 35.93 -60.64 -2.07
C GLY A 332 36.37 -62.04 -1.63
N GLU A 333 36.21 -62.37 -0.35
CA GLU A 333 36.58 -63.67 0.21
C GLU A 333 35.83 -64.83 -0.46
N VAL A 334 34.52 -64.72 -0.68
CA VAL A 334 33.75 -65.74 -1.40
C VAL A 334 34.26 -65.92 -2.83
N ARG A 335 34.63 -64.85 -3.54
CA ARG A 335 35.26 -64.96 -4.87
C ARG A 335 36.71 -65.44 -4.82
N GLN A 336 37.40 -65.35 -3.68
CA GLN A 336 38.72 -65.96 -3.48
C GLN A 336 38.61 -67.47 -3.26
N TYR A 337 37.76 -67.89 -2.33
CA TYR A 337 37.42 -69.29 -2.09
C TYR A 337 36.97 -70.01 -3.38
N LEU A 338 36.00 -69.44 -4.12
CA LEU A 338 35.54 -70.02 -5.39
C LEU A 338 36.62 -70.08 -6.48
N ARG A 339 37.62 -69.18 -6.47
CA ARG A 339 38.79 -69.27 -7.36
C ARG A 339 39.73 -70.42 -6.97
N LEU A 340 39.97 -70.62 -5.68
CA LEU A 340 40.78 -71.73 -5.16
C LEU A 340 40.14 -73.08 -5.50
N VAL A 341 38.87 -73.27 -5.11
CA VAL A 341 38.07 -74.47 -5.39
C VAL A 341 38.04 -74.78 -6.90
N ARG A 342 37.77 -73.78 -7.76
CA ARG A 342 37.80 -73.98 -9.23
C ARG A 342 39.20 -74.32 -9.76
N GLY A 343 40.24 -73.79 -9.14
CA GLY A 343 41.63 -74.09 -9.46
C GLY A 343 42.06 -75.51 -9.04
N GLU A 344 41.41 -76.10 -8.05
CA GLU A 344 41.63 -77.49 -7.63
C GLU A 344 40.80 -78.50 -8.41
N ILE A 345 39.51 -78.22 -8.66
CA ILE A 345 38.66 -79.07 -9.52
C ILE A 345 39.30 -79.28 -10.89
N LYS A 346 39.94 -78.24 -11.44
CA LYS A 346 40.72 -78.32 -12.69
C LYS A 346 42.01 -79.15 -12.62
N ARG A 347 42.55 -79.39 -11.42
CA ARG A 347 43.82 -80.12 -11.19
C ARG A 347 43.61 -81.55 -10.68
N LYS A 348 42.53 -81.83 -9.94
CA LYS A 348 42.25 -83.10 -9.24
C LYS A 348 40.94 -83.73 -9.73
N PHE A 349 40.72 -83.78 -11.06
CA PHE A 349 39.51 -84.33 -11.69
C PHE A 349 39.03 -85.63 -11.01
N GLY A 350 37.82 -85.60 -10.46
CA GLY A 350 37.15 -86.75 -9.82
C GLY A 350 37.24 -86.81 -8.29
N TYR A 351 38.15 -86.06 -7.64
CA TYR A 351 38.28 -86.04 -6.18
C TYR A 351 37.66 -84.79 -5.54
N LEU A 352 37.24 -84.91 -4.28
CA LEU A 352 36.74 -83.78 -3.49
C LEU A 352 37.89 -82.76 -3.29
N PRO A 353 37.71 -81.46 -3.62
CA PRO A 353 38.76 -80.45 -3.42
C PRO A 353 39.15 -80.29 -1.95
N GLU A 354 40.46 -80.28 -1.67
CA GLU A 354 41.00 -80.02 -0.32
C GLU A 354 40.68 -78.60 0.15
N ALA A 355 40.46 -77.66 -0.76
CA ALA A 355 39.90 -76.34 -0.48
C ALA A 355 38.57 -76.40 0.31
N ILE A 356 37.73 -77.44 0.13
CA ILE A 356 36.50 -77.58 0.92
C ILE A 356 36.82 -77.84 2.41
N ALA A 357 37.96 -78.47 2.69
CA ALA A 357 38.50 -78.70 4.03
C ALA A 357 39.45 -77.59 4.52
N HIS A 358 39.70 -76.52 3.74
CA HIS A 358 40.49 -75.38 4.20
C HIS A 358 39.70 -74.51 5.20
N ALA A 359 39.70 -74.95 6.47
CA ALA A 359 39.04 -74.27 7.59
C ALA A 359 39.40 -72.77 7.67
N GLU A 360 40.64 -72.38 7.40
CA GLU A 360 41.10 -70.98 7.36
C GLU A 360 40.36 -70.09 6.34
N SER A 361 39.82 -70.68 5.27
CA SER A 361 39.06 -69.95 4.24
C SER A 361 37.60 -69.78 4.65
N TRP A 362 37.02 -70.78 5.31
CA TRP A 362 35.70 -70.70 5.92
C TRP A 362 35.69 -69.77 7.14
N ALA A 363 36.75 -69.75 7.96
CA ALA A 363 36.93 -68.83 9.08
C ALA A 363 36.89 -67.37 8.61
N ARG A 364 37.70 -66.99 7.60
CA ARG A 364 37.67 -65.63 7.02
C ARG A 364 36.31 -65.24 6.44
N ILE A 365 35.59 -66.18 5.81
CA ILE A 365 34.22 -65.93 5.33
C ILE A 365 33.25 -65.74 6.51
N ALA A 366 33.38 -66.52 7.59
CA ALA A 366 32.57 -66.41 8.80
C ALA A 366 32.83 -65.06 9.52
N GLU A 367 34.08 -64.71 9.79
CA GLU A 367 34.49 -63.42 10.37
C GLU A 367 33.93 -62.24 9.58
N ALA A 368 34.06 -62.27 8.24
CA ALA A 368 33.54 -61.21 7.38
C ALA A 368 31.99 -61.15 7.37
N LEU A 369 31.30 -62.26 7.58
CA LEU A 369 29.84 -62.32 7.76
C LEU A 369 29.41 -61.84 9.15
N GLU A 370 30.13 -62.18 10.22
CA GLU A 370 29.89 -61.66 11.57
C GLU A 370 30.04 -60.13 11.60
N LEU A 371 31.07 -59.59 10.94
CA LEU A 371 31.26 -58.14 10.77
C LEU A 371 30.12 -57.44 10.01
N LEU A 372 29.34 -58.15 9.19
CA LEU A 372 28.08 -57.65 8.63
C LEU A 372 26.92 -57.75 9.64
N LEU A 373 26.78 -58.90 10.31
CA LEU A 373 25.67 -59.20 11.21
C LEU A 373 25.65 -58.31 12.47
N CYS A 374 26.82 -58.00 13.05
CA CYS A 374 26.93 -57.12 14.20
C CYS A 374 26.33 -55.72 13.94
N GLN A 375 26.51 -55.16 12.73
CA GLN A 375 25.96 -53.84 12.40
C GLN A 375 24.44 -53.87 12.18
N ASN A 376 23.86 -55.01 11.77
CA ASN A 376 22.40 -55.13 11.65
C ASN A 376 21.72 -55.15 13.02
N ARG A 377 22.29 -55.86 14.02
CA ARG A 377 21.75 -55.84 15.39
C ARG A 377 21.76 -54.44 16.01
N GLY A 378 22.80 -53.64 15.75
CA GLY A 378 22.88 -52.25 16.22
C GLY A 378 21.78 -51.32 15.67
N ARG A 379 21.18 -51.64 14.51
CA ARG A 379 20.09 -50.82 13.92
C ARG A 379 18.71 -51.12 14.53
N CYS A 380 18.57 -52.17 15.34
CA CYS A 380 17.29 -52.59 15.91
C CYS A 380 16.91 -51.91 17.24
N ILE A 381 17.82 -51.16 17.86
CA ILE A 381 17.66 -50.61 19.23
C ILE A 381 17.25 -49.11 19.23
N VAL A 382 17.17 -48.47 18.06
CA VAL A 382 16.86 -47.02 17.92
C VAL A 382 15.48 -46.82 17.28
N ARG A 383 14.48 -47.58 17.75
CA ARG A 383 13.07 -47.56 17.31
C ARG A 383 12.11 -48.00 18.42
N ASP A 384 12.17 -47.29 19.54
CA ASP A 384 11.10 -47.14 20.53
C ASP A 384 10.98 -45.64 20.86
#